data_AF-A0A923E2F1-F1
#
_entry.id   AF-A0A923E2F1-F1
#
_cell.length_a   1.000
_cell.length_b   1.000
_cell.length_c   1.000
_cell.angle_alpha   90.00
_cell.angle_beta   90.00
_cell.angle_gamma   90.00
#
_symmetry.space_group_name_H-M   'P 1'
#
loop_
_entity.id
_entity.type
_entity.pdbx_description
1 polymer ?
#
loop_
_entity_poly.entity_id
_entity_poly.type
_entity_poly.pdbx_seq_one_letter_code
_entity_poly.pdbx_strand_id
1 'polypeptide(L)'
;MGVFAGWIEDIPGDGPRLHAVADGLSSASTEAWRIRDEMRDSGRAAPSWEGRARDAFDDELDQVCASGASLASGVDSALRAVDTYAWVVDSAKQSVADLRGRMADIDEAWELAPQDERRAQFFFLLPEAMSLLGRYHEVLSRVRSEAIACGAVVCEAVHLEPVNLDPNGNNVGELHVLTVDEMTAMWEGFDSLSYRDVRQGGIGDCYYLAGLMAVLASPEGRAWLKSCVRVRRRPRTDGVPGFVVDGFFVTVYDDPLHPEESAKREVFVDSTYQRGVNGLKPNMVSVFESAYGQIHPGGTLDSGPYNGIGGGSRAEALQDITNVTPGGVSRHQGFFGWGEGYHSEDQEQIMRALSERRPMTAGTGSAPEAHFPDAGWADVEVTINGAEQSIRIPHGHAFMVEEATSEGVTLRNPWGWNDRPKGVVKAPASFVMSWEDFGHYYGDVAIGGPYR
;
A
#
# COMPACT_ATOMS: atom_id res chain seq x y z
N MET A 1 6.38 18.99 -42.97
CA MET A 1 6.48 19.40 -41.55
C MET A 1 7.67 20.32 -41.45
N GLY A 2 7.53 21.43 -40.72
CA GLY A 2 8.66 22.32 -40.42
C GLY A 2 9.67 21.66 -39.47
N VAL A 3 10.84 22.27 -39.34
CA VAL A 3 11.99 21.74 -38.59
C VAL A 3 11.71 21.67 -37.09
N PHE A 4 11.06 22.69 -36.53
CA PHE A 4 10.78 22.85 -35.10
C PHE A 4 9.37 22.34 -34.73
N ALA A 5 8.35 22.63 -35.54
CA ALA A 5 6.98 22.17 -35.28
C ALA A 5 6.85 20.64 -35.27
N GLY A 6 7.74 19.94 -35.98
CA GLY A 6 7.84 18.49 -35.94
C GLY A 6 8.31 17.91 -34.61
N TRP A 7 8.82 18.71 -33.67
CA TRP A 7 9.24 18.25 -32.34
C TRP A 7 8.06 18.04 -31.38
N ILE A 8 6.88 18.58 -31.71
CA ILE A 8 5.68 18.50 -30.88
C ILE A 8 4.72 17.46 -31.46
N GLU A 9 4.69 16.29 -30.83
CA GLU A 9 3.78 15.19 -31.17
C GLU A 9 2.36 15.44 -30.60
N ASP A 10 1.42 14.56 -30.96
CA ASP A 10 0.06 14.62 -30.44
C ASP A 10 -0.05 14.05 -29.02
N ILE A 11 -1.03 14.56 -28.27
CA ILE A 11 -1.35 14.07 -26.92
C ILE A 11 -2.19 12.80 -27.03
N PRO A 12 -1.83 11.72 -26.30
CA PRO A 12 -2.64 10.50 -26.25
C PRO A 12 -3.98 10.75 -25.55
N GLY A 13 -5.01 10.00 -25.96
CA GLY A 13 -6.34 10.05 -25.36
C GLY A 13 -7.41 10.66 -26.27
N ASP A 14 -8.68 10.39 -25.95
CA ASP A 14 -9.85 10.84 -26.69
C ASP A 14 -10.86 11.42 -25.69
N GLY A 15 -10.82 12.75 -25.50
CA GLY A 15 -11.67 13.48 -24.55
C GLY A 15 -13.16 13.20 -24.73
N PRO A 16 -13.73 13.32 -25.95
CA PRO A 16 -15.12 12.95 -26.21
C PRO A 16 -15.48 11.52 -25.78
N ARG A 17 -14.60 10.54 -26.01
CA ARG A 17 -14.84 9.17 -25.53
C ARG A 17 -14.74 9.06 -24.00
N LEU A 18 -13.80 9.76 -23.37
CA LEU A 18 -13.65 9.76 -21.92
C LEU A 18 -14.88 10.37 -21.23
N HIS A 19 -15.40 11.50 -21.75
CA HIS A 19 -16.66 12.06 -21.25
C HIS A 19 -17.85 11.10 -21.45
N ALA A 20 -17.93 10.40 -22.59
CA ALA A 20 -18.97 9.39 -22.79
C ALA A 20 -18.87 8.21 -21.79
N VAL A 21 -17.64 7.80 -21.41
CA VAL A 21 -17.43 6.81 -20.35
C VAL A 21 -17.88 7.36 -18.99
N ALA A 22 -17.57 8.62 -18.68
CA ALA A 22 -18.07 9.28 -17.49
C ALA A 22 -19.61 9.29 -17.46
N ASP A 23 -20.29 9.68 -18.53
CA ASP A 23 -21.77 9.65 -18.59
C ASP A 23 -22.33 8.23 -18.35
N GLY A 24 -21.66 7.21 -18.87
CA GLY A 24 -21.99 5.81 -18.62
C GLY A 24 -21.84 5.41 -17.15
N LEU A 25 -20.74 5.82 -16.49
CA LEU A 25 -20.52 5.60 -15.06
C LEU A 25 -21.54 6.35 -14.19
N SER A 26 -21.94 7.55 -14.58
CA SER A 26 -23.01 8.30 -13.90
C SER A 26 -24.35 7.57 -13.94
N SER A 27 -24.68 6.99 -15.10
CA SER A 27 -25.88 6.15 -15.24
C SER A 27 -25.79 4.89 -14.39
N ALA A 28 -24.63 4.22 -14.38
CA ALA A 28 -24.39 3.02 -13.58
C ALA A 28 -24.47 3.27 -12.06
N SER A 29 -23.89 4.38 -11.59
CA SER A 29 -23.98 4.79 -10.18
C SER A 29 -25.43 5.04 -9.76
N THR A 30 -26.18 5.80 -10.57
CA THR A 30 -27.61 6.07 -10.32
C THR A 30 -28.41 4.77 -10.19
N GLU A 31 -28.14 3.80 -11.06
CA GLU A 31 -28.79 2.50 -11.02
C GLU A 31 -28.38 1.66 -9.79
N ALA A 32 -27.10 1.67 -9.41
CA ALA A 32 -26.63 0.98 -8.21
C ALA A 32 -27.29 1.53 -6.94
N TRP A 33 -27.38 2.86 -6.82
CA TRP A 33 -28.10 3.53 -5.72
C TRP A 33 -29.59 3.15 -5.71
N ARG A 34 -30.25 3.15 -6.88
CA ARG A 34 -31.66 2.75 -7.02
C ARG A 34 -31.90 1.30 -6.55
N ILE A 35 -31.09 0.36 -7.03
CA ILE A 35 -31.20 -1.07 -6.66
C ILE A 35 -31.03 -1.24 -5.14
N ARG A 36 -30.05 -0.56 -4.55
CA ARG A 36 -29.79 -0.59 -3.11
C ARG A 36 -30.98 -0.06 -2.31
N ASP A 37 -31.58 1.05 -2.74
CA ASP A 37 -32.76 1.63 -2.08
C ASP A 37 -33.98 0.72 -2.20
N GLU A 38 -34.20 0.09 -3.36
CA GLU A 38 -35.27 -0.90 -3.56
C GLU A 38 -35.10 -2.15 -2.68
N MET A 39 -33.87 -2.65 -2.54
CA MET A 39 -33.58 -3.75 -1.60
C MET A 39 -33.94 -3.35 -0.17
N ARG A 40 -33.53 -2.16 0.27
CA ARG A 40 -33.85 -1.65 1.60
C ARG A 40 -35.35 -1.53 1.84
N ASP A 41 -36.09 -1.02 0.84
CA ASP A 41 -37.54 -0.89 0.91
C ASP A 41 -38.25 -2.25 0.90
N SER A 42 -37.71 -3.25 0.20
CA SER A 42 -38.23 -4.62 0.22
C SER A 42 -38.23 -5.23 1.63
N GLY A 43 -37.24 -4.87 2.45
CA GLY A 43 -37.19 -5.28 3.85
C GLY A 43 -38.38 -4.79 4.68
N ARG A 44 -39.05 -3.71 4.24
CA ARG A 44 -40.23 -3.14 4.90
C ARG A 44 -41.55 -3.75 4.42
N ALA A 45 -41.52 -4.64 3.42
CA ALA A 45 -42.71 -5.21 2.80
C ALA A 45 -43.51 -6.16 3.71
N ALA A 46 -42.91 -6.67 4.80
CA ALA A 46 -43.54 -7.60 5.73
C ALA A 46 -43.50 -7.06 7.18
N PRO A 47 -44.25 -5.99 7.51
CA PRO A 47 -44.14 -5.29 8.81
C PRO A 47 -44.61 -6.11 10.02
N SER A 48 -45.31 -7.23 9.81
CA SER A 48 -45.76 -8.13 10.86
C SER A 48 -44.84 -9.32 11.11
N TRP A 49 -43.71 -9.42 10.39
CA TRP A 49 -42.74 -10.49 10.59
C TRP A 49 -41.78 -10.09 11.72
N GLU A 50 -41.73 -10.89 12.78
CA GLU A 50 -40.93 -10.63 13.99
C GLU A 50 -40.16 -11.89 14.44
N GLY A 51 -39.20 -11.70 15.34
CA GLY A 51 -38.40 -12.75 15.98
C GLY A 51 -37.07 -13.02 15.29
N ARG A 52 -36.29 -13.99 15.79
CA ARG A 52 -34.88 -14.20 15.39
C ARG A 52 -34.64 -14.36 13.88
N ALA A 53 -35.60 -14.93 13.14
CA ALA A 53 -35.48 -15.05 11.69
C ALA A 53 -35.61 -13.69 10.98
N ARG A 54 -36.43 -12.79 11.53
CA ARG A 54 -36.53 -11.41 11.07
C ARG A 54 -35.24 -10.65 11.37
N ASP A 55 -34.74 -10.78 12.61
CA ASP A 55 -33.49 -10.11 13.02
C ASP A 55 -32.32 -10.50 12.12
N ALA A 56 -32.15 -11.82 11.85
CA ALA A 56 -31.10 -12.30 10.95
C ALA A 56 -31.28 -11.83 9.50
N PHE A 57 -32.52 -11.67 9.02
CA PHE A 57 -32.77 -11.09 7.71
C PHE A 57 -32.45 -9.59 7.66
N ASP A 58 -32.78 -8.84 8.71
CA ASP A 58 -32.45 -7.41 8.79
C ASP A 58 -30.93 -7.20 8.83
N ASP A 59 -30.21 -8.02 9.60
CA ASP A 59 -28.75 -8.00 9.66
C ASP A 59 -28.12 -8.27 8.28
N GLU A 60 -28.62 -9.28 7.56
CA GLU A 60 -28.14 -9.62 6.21
C GLU A 60 -28.52 -8.52 5.18
N LEU A 61 -29.73 -7.98 5.28
CA LEU A 61 -30.19 -6.91 4.39
C LEU A 61 -29.36 -5.63 4.58
N ASP A 62 -29.03 -5.28 5.83
CA ASP A 62 -28.18 -4.14 6.14
C ASP A 62 -26.76 -4.35 5.58
N GLN A 63 -26.20 -5.56 5.67
CA GLN A 63 -24.91 -5.90 5.04
C GLN A 63 -24.96 -5.74 3.51
N VAL A 64 -25.95 -6.32 2.84
CA VAL A 64 -26.12 -6.20 1.38
C VAL A 64 -26.31 -4.74 0.97
N CYS A 65 -27.09 -3.97 1.72
CA CYS A 65 -27.30 -2.54 1.47
C CYS A 65 -26.02 -1.70 1.67
N ALA A 66 -25.16 -2.10 2.61
CA ALA A 66 -23.85 -1.48 2.82
C ALA A 66 -22.89 -1.80 1.66
N SER A 67 -22.81 -3.07 1.23
CA SER A 67 -22.01 -3.45 0.05
C SER A 67 -22.48 -2.75 -1.22
N GLY A 68 -23.80 -2.64 -1.44
CA GLY A 68 -24.37 -1.92 -2.57
C GLY A 68 -24.04 -0.42 -2.54
N ALA A 69 -24.06 0.22 -1.37
CA ALA A 69 -23.65 1.61 -1.20
C ALA A 69 -22.15 1.80 -1.46
N SER A 70 -21.31 0.84 -1.04
CA SER A 70 -19.88 0.85 -1.32
C SER A 70 -19.59 0.78 -2.82
N LEU A 71 -20.25 -0.13 -3.53
CA LEU A 71 -20.14 -0.24 -4.99
C LEU A 71 -20.58 1.07 -5.69
N ALA A 72 -21.73 1.62 -5.31
CA ALA A 72 -22.24 2.86 -5.91
C ALA A 72 -21.28 4.05 -5.66
N SER A 73 -20.75 4.17 -4.44
CA SER A 73 -19.73 5.17 -4.10
C SER A 73 -18.41 4.98 -4.88
N GLY A 74 -17.99 3.72 -5.08
CA GLY A 74 -16.84 3.38 -5.92
C GLY A 74 -17.04 3.85 -7.37
N VAL A 75 -18.19 3.54 -7.96
CA VAL A 75 -18.55 3.99 -9.32
C VAL A 75 -18.61 5.52 -9.41
N ASP A 76 -19.12 6.21 -8.39
CA ASP A 76 -19.08 7.68 -8.29
C ASP A 76 -17.64 8.22 -8.24
N SER A 77 -16.73 7.53 -7.57
CA SER A 77 -15.30 7.87 -7.53
C SER A 77 -14.65 7.70 -8.90
N ALA A 78 -14.91 6.58 -9.58
CA ALA A 78 -14.44 6.31 -10.95
C ALA A 78 -14.98 7.36 -11.94
N LEU A 79 -16.27 7.68 -11.87
CA LEU A 79 -16.90 8.75 -12.66
C LEU A 79 -16.09 10.05 -12.56
N ARG A 80 -15.87 10.54 -11.33
CA ARG A 80 -15.15 11.80 -11.11
C ARG A 80 -13.72 11.76 -11.62
N ALA A 81 -13.04 10.62 -11.45
CA ALA A 81 -11.68 10.43 -11.93
C ALA A 81 -11.61 10.47 -13.47
N VAL A 82 -12.51 9.76 -14.15
CA VAL A 82 -12.58 9.74 -15.61
C VAL A 82 -12.94 11.10 -16.18
N ASP A 83 -13.93 11.80 -15.60
CA ASP A 83 -14.32 13.13 -16.07
C ASP A 83 -13.20 14.16 -15.85
N THR A 84 -12.53 14.12 -14.69
CA THR A 84 -11.36 14.98 -14.42
C THR A 84 -10.24 14.73 -15.43
N TYR A 85 -9.95 13.46 -15.72
CA TYR A 85 -8.95 13.09 -16.71
C TYR A 85 -9.34 13.52 -18.14
N ALA A 86 -10.61 13.42 -18.50
CA ALA A 86 -11.13 13.90 -19.78
C ALA A 86 -10.84 15.39 -19.99
N TRP A 87 -11.13 16.23 -18.98
CA TRP A 87 -10.81 17.66 -19.00
C TRP A 87 -9.31 17.95 -19.10
N VAL A 88 -8.48 17.13 -18.46
CA VAL A 88 -7.01 17.23 -18.59
C VAL A 88 -6.57 16.95 -20.02
N VAL A 89 -7.12 15.90 -20.66
CA VAL A 89 -6.82 15.56 -22.06
C VAL A 89 -7.25 16.68 -23.01
N ASP A 90 -8.45 17.23 -22.84
CA ASP A 90 -8.94 18.31 -23.70
C ASP A 90 -8.10 19.59 -23.55
N SER A 91 -7.80 19.97 -22.30
CA SER A 91 -6.91 21.11 -22.02
C SER A 91 -5.50 20.91 -22.59
N ALA A 92 -4.97 19.68 -22.51
CA ALA A 92 -3.67 19.33 -23.05
C ALA A 92 -3.65 19.41 -24.58
N LYS A 93 -4.69 18.91 -25.27
CA LYS A 93 -4.82 19.02 -26.73
C LYS A 93 -4.85 20.47 -27.19
N GLN A 94 -5.60 21.32 -26.49
CA GLN A 94 -5.62 22.76 -26.80
C GLN A 94 -4.24 23.40 -26.58
N SER A 95 -3.57 23.07 -25.46
CA SER A 95 -2.24 23.59 -25.15
C SER A 95 -1.20 23.16 -26.18
N VAL A 96 -1.24 21.91 -26.63
CA VAL A 96 -0.31 21.38 -27.65
C VAL A 96 -0.57 21.99 -29.02
N ALA A 97 -1.83 22.26 -29.38
CA ALA A 97 -2.14 22.99 -30.61
C ALA A 97 -1.55 24.42 -30.60
N ASP A 98 -1.64 25.13 -29.46
CA ASP A 98 -1.01 26.45 -29.29
C ASP A 98 0.52 26.38 -29.40
N LEU A 99 1.15 25.45 -28.68
CA LEU A 99 2.61 25.27 -28.73
C LEU A 99 3.10 24.92 -30.15
N ARG A 100 2.35 24.08 -30.87
CA ARG A 100 2.66 23.72 -32.26
C ARG A 100 2.50 24.91 -33.21
N GLY A 101 1.49 25.76 -33.01
CA GLY A 101 1.33 27.02 -33.74
C GLY A 101 2.54 27.92 -33.57
N ARG A 102 2.99 28.11 -32.32
CA ARG A 102 4.18 28.92 -32.02
C ARG A 102 5.47 28.33 -32.60
N MET A 103 5.62 27.01 -32.60
CA MET A 103 6.75 26.37 -33.28
C MET A 103 6.70 26.54 -34.80
N ALA A 104 5.50 26.61 -35.39
CA ALA A 104 5.34 26.88 -36.81
C ALA A 104 5.73 28.33 -37.16
N ASP A 105 5.45 29.30 -36.28
CA ASP A 105 5.93 30.68 -36.43
C ASP A 105 7.47 30.76 -36.42
N ILE A 106 8.11 29.93 -35.58
CA ILE A 106 9.58 29.79 -35.55
C ILE A 106 10.09 29.17 -36.85
N ASP A 107 9.42 28.14 -37.37
CA ASP A 107 9.74 27.54 -38.66
C ASP A 107 9.63 28.56 -39.81
N GLU A 108 8.57 29.37 -39.84
CA GLU A 108 8.41 30.43 -40.84
C GLU A 108 9.53 31.47 -40.77
N ALA A 109 9.87 31.93 -39.56
CA ALA A 109 10.97 32.87 -39.35
C ALA A 109 12.34 32.29 -39.79
N TRP A 110 12.54 30.98 -39.62
CA TRP A 110 13.74 30.29 -40.10
C TRP A 110 13.75 30.14 -41.62
N GLU A 111 12.62 29.81 -42.25
CA GLU A 111 12.49 29.64 -43.69
C GLU A 111 12.69 30.95 -44.48
N LEU A 112 12.22 32.08 -43.91
CA LEU A 112 12.37 33.42 -44.47
C LEU A 112 13.81 33.95 -44.44
N ALA A 113 14.71 33.35 -43.65
CA ALA A 113 16.09 33.78 -43.57
C ALA A 113 16.87 33.48 -44.88
N PRO A 114 17.77 34.40 -45.32
CA PRO A 114 18.67 34.15 -46.44
C PRO A 114 19.47 32.86 -46.26
N GLN A 115 19.73 32.15 -47.36
CA GLN A 115 20.30 30.80 -47.32
C GLN A 115 21.65 30.74 -46.59
N ASP A 116 22.48 31.78 -46.74
CA ASP A 116 23.77 31.95 -46.09
C ASP A 116 23.68 32.28 -44.58
N GLU A 117 22.54 32.83 -44.14
CA GLU A 117 22.27 33.18 -42.73
C GLU A 117 21.47 32.11 -41.97
N ARG A 118 20.81 31.17 -42.68
CA ARG A 118 19.93 30.13 -42.09
C ARG A 118 20.54 29.35 -40.94
N ARG A 119 21.85 29.07 -40.99
CA ARG A 119 22.54 28.36 -39.90
C ARG A 119 22.63 29.20 -38.63
N ALA A 120 22.95 30.49 -38.76
CA ALA A 120 22.98 31.41 -37.63
C ALA A 120 21.56 31.63 -37.08
N GLN A 121 20.58 31.81 -37.96
CA GLN A 121 19.18 31.96 -37.59
C GLN A 121 18.65 30.75 -36.81
N PHE A 122 19.01 29.53 -37.22
CA PHE A 122 18.64 28.31 -36.49
C PHE A 122 19.09 28.38 -35.02
N PHE A 123 20.37 28.72 -34.76
CA PHE A 123 20.89 28.80 -33.39
C PHE A 123 20.33 29.97 -32.59
N PHE A 124 19.92 31.04 -33.26
CA PHE A 124 19.24 32.17 -32.62
C PHE A 124 17.83 31.78 -32.13
N LEU A 125 17.09 31.01 -32.93
CA LEU A 125 15.72 30.56 -32.63
C LEU A 125 15.67 29.35 -31.68
N LEU A 126 16.74 28.55 -31.64
CA LEU A 126 16.82 27.32 -30.86
C LEU A 126 16.43 27.47 -29.37
N PRO A 127 16.85 28.51 -28.62
CA PRO A 127 16.47 28.66 -27.22
C PRO A 127 14.95 28.78 -27.00
N GLU A 128 14.25 29.51 -27.89
CA GLU A 128 12.80 29.64 -27.81
C GLU A 128 12.11 28.31 -28.12
N ALA A 129 12.56 27.63 -29.18
CA ALA A 129 12.05 26.30 -29.54
C ALA A 129 12.27 25.29 -28.39
N MET A 130 13.44 25.28 -27.75
CA MET A 130 13.71 24.42 -26.60
C MET A 130 12.82 24.74 -25.39
N SER A 131 12.50 26.01 -25.16
CA SER A 131 11.54 26.41 -24.12
C SER A 131 10.12 25.88 -24.40
N LEU A 132 9.67 25.97 -25.65
CA LEU A 132 8.37 25.42 -26.07
C LEU A 132 8.34 23.89 -25.95
N LEU A 133 9.43 23.22 -26.34
CA LEU A 133 9.56 21.76 -26.19
C LEU A 133 9.54 21.34 -24.71
N GLY A 134 10.16 22.11 -23.82
CA GLY A 134 10.07 21.89 -22.37
C GLY A 134 8.63 21.95 -21.86
N ARG A 135 7.87 22.97 -22.26
CA ARG A 135 6.45 23.10 -21.92
C ARG A 135 5.59 21.98 -22.49
N TYR A 136 5.89 21.49 -23.69
CA TYR A 136 5.25 20.31 -24.26
C TYR A 136 5.47 19.07 -23.38
N HIS A 137 6.71 18.82 -22.95
CA HIS A 137 7.00 17.70 -22.05
C HIS A 137 6.32 17.82 -20.68
N GLU A 138 6.17 19.04 -20.15
CA GLU A 138 5.38 19.28 -18.92
C GLU A 138 3.91 18.89 -19.11
N VAL A 139 3.29 19.31 -20.23
CA VAL A 139 1.90 18.95 -20.57
C VAL A 139 1.76 17.43 -20.72
N LEU A 140 2.66 16.78 -21.46
CA LEU A 140 2.65 15.33 -21.66
C LEU A 140 2.84 14.56 -20.35
N SER A 141 3.76 15.01 -19.50
CA SER A 141 4.00 14.42 -18.17
C SER A 141 2.75 14.49 -17.30
N ARG A 142 2.06 15.64 -17.30
CA ARG A 142 0.78 15.81 -16.59
C ARG A 142 -0.28 14.84 -17.10
N VAL A 143 -0.48 14.72 -18.41
CA VAL A 143 -1.46 13.78 -18.99
C VAL A 143 -1.15 12.34 -18.57
N ARG A 144 0.11 11.93 -18.58
CA ARG A 144 0.52 10.58 -18.16
C ARG A 144 0.27 10.35 -16.67
N SER A 145 0.63 11.31 -15.82
CA SER A 145 0.41 11.21 -14.37
C SER A 145 -1.09 11.12 -14.01
N GLU A 146 -1.93 11.92 -14.66
CA GLU A 146 -3.38 11.90 -14.43
C GLU A 146 -4.04 10.64 -15.00
N ALA A 147 -3.51 10.07 -16.08
CA ALA A 147 -3.96 8.79 -16.60
C ALA A 147 -3.71 7.65 -15.59
N ILE A 148 -2.53 7.62 -14.96
CA ILE A 148 -2.19 6.63 -13.91
C ILE A 148 -3.13 6.81 -12.71
N ALA A 149 -3.32 8.05 -12.24
CA ALA A 149 -4.21 8.35 -11.14
C ALA A 149 -5.67 7.93 -11.44
N CYS A 150 -6.16 8.23 -12.64
CA CYS A 150 -7.49 7.81 -13.09
C CYS A 150 -7.59 6.28 -13.12
N GLY A 151 -6.61 5.59 -13.68
CA GLY A 151 -6.56 4.14 -13.75
C GLY A 151 -6.61 3.50 -12.35
N ALA A 152 -5.82 4.01 -11.40
CA ALA A 152 -5.80 3.52 -10.03
C ALA A 152 -7.18 3.66 -9.34
N VAL A 153 -7.85 4.80 -9.49
CA VAL A 153 -9.21 5.01 -8.93
C VAL A 153 -10.23 4.08 -9.60
N VAL A 154 -10.15 3.88 -10.91
CA VAL A 154 -11.05 2.98 -11.63
C VAL A 154 -10.83 1.52 -11.21
N CYS A 155 -9.58 1.10 -10.99
CA CYS A 155 -9.26 -0.22 -10.46
C CYS A 155 -9.87 -0.44 -9.08
N GLU A 156 -9.72 0.52 -8.17
CA GLU A 156 -10.31 0.42 -6.83
C GLU A 156 -11.85 0.41 -6.88
N ALA A 157 -12.45 1.23 -7.74
CA ALA A 157 -13.90 1.29 -7.88
C ALA A 157 -14.54 -0.04 -8.31
N VAL A 158 -13.79 -0.91 -8.99
CA VAL A 158 -14.23 -2.25 -9.41
C VAL A 158 -13.56 -3.36 -8.61
N HIS A 159 -12.77 -3.01 -7.60
CA HIS A 159 -12.13 -3.98 -6.71
C HIS A 159 -13.21 -4.71 -5.92
N LEU A 160 -13.16 -6.04 -5.97
CA LEU A 160 -14.03 -6.91 -5.21
C LEU A 160 -13.15 -7.80 -4.34
N GLU A 161 -13.14 -7.49 -3.05
CA GLU A 161 -12.37 -8.25 -2.09
C GLU A 161 -12.91 -9.68 -1.96
N PRO A 162 -12.07 -10.72 -2.09
CA PRO A 162 -12.51 -12.10 -1.91
C PRO A 162 -13.09 -12.33 -0.51
N VAL A 163 -14.17 -13.11 -0.45
CA VAL A 163 -14.74 -13.51 0.83
C VAL A 163 -13.77 -14.46 1.54
N ASN A 164 -13.33 -14.06 2.72
CA ASN A 164 -12.37 -14.81 3.53
C ASN A 164 -12.92 -14.97 4.95
N LEU A 165 -13.50 -16.12 5.27
CA LEU A 165 -14.16 -16.33 6.56
C LEU A 165 -13.20 -16.91 7.60
N ASP A 166 -13.14 -16.28 8.77
CA ASP A 166 -12.48 -16.85 9.95
C ASP A 166 -13.28 -18.05 10.50
N PRO A 167 -12.73 -18.84 11.45
CA PRO A 167 -13.45 -19.97 12.05
C PRO A 167 -14.75 -19.62 12.78
N ASN A 168 -14.99 -18.34 13.08
CA ASN A 168 -16.22 -17.85 13.69
C ASN A 168 -17.24 -17.36 12.63
N GLY A 169 -16.91 -17.44 11.34
CA GLY A 169 -17.75 -17.01 10.24
C GLY A 169 -17.66 -15.52 9.91
N ASN A 170 -16.67 -14.80 10.44
CA ASN A 170 -16.49 -13.38 10.13
C ASN A 170 -15.63 -13.19 8.86
N ASN A 171 -16.01 -12.26 7.99
CA ASN A 171 -15.22 -11.94 6.80
C ASN A 171 -13.97 -11.08 7.13
N VAL A 172 -12.78 -11.66 7.06
CA VAL A 172 -11.49 -11.00 7.24
C VAL A 172 -11.24 -9.91 6.19
N GLY A 173 -11.74 -10.11 4.96
CA GLY A 173 -11.69 -9.13 3.86
C GLY A 173 -12.73 -8.01 3.95
N GLU A 174 -13.47 -7.88 5.05
CA GLU A 174 -14.42 -6.77 5.20
C GLU A 174 -13.70 -5.42 5.21
N LEU A 175 -14.12 -4.50 4.33
CA LEU A 175 -13.55 -3.16 4.19
C LEU A 175 -14.34 -2.13 5.01
N HIS A 176 -13.60 -1.22 5.65
CA HIS A 176 -14.08 0.00 6.30
C HIS A 176 -13.75 1.19 5.41
N VAL A 177 -14.77 1.84 4.85
CA VAL A 177 -14.61 3.06 4.05
C VAL A 177 -14.19 4.20 4.96
N LEU A 178 -13.07 4.85 4.65
CA LEU A 178 -12.53 5.94 5.45
C LEU A 178 -13.37 7.21 5.27
N THR A 179 -13.64 7.89 6.38
CA THR A 179 -14.19 9.24 6.36
C THR A 179 -13.10 10.26 6.02
N VAL A 180 -13.53 11.44 5.55
CA VAL A 180 -12.64 12.58 5.31
C VAL A 180 -11.84 12.98 6.56
N ASP A 181 -12.47 12.91 7.73
CA ASP A 181 -11.81 13.27 9.00
C ASP A 181 -10.76 12.23 9.39
N GLU A 182 -11.05 10.93 9.22
CA GLU A 182 -10.07 9.86 9.41
C GLU A 182 -8.87 10.06 8.47
N MET A 183 -9.12 10.19 7.16
CA MET A 183 -8.03 10.37 6.19
C MET A 183 -7.20 11.62 6.47
N THR A 184 -7.83 12.72 6.87
CA THR A 184 -7.12 13.95 7.24
C THR A 184 -6.25 13.72 8.47
N ALA A 185 -6.80 13.13 9.54
CA ALA A 185 -6.06 12.84 10.76
C ALA A 185 -4.90 11.86 10.54
N MET A 186 -5.10 10.85 9.68
CA MET A 186 -4.05 9.88 9.31
C MET A 186 -2.90 10.57 8.58
N TRP A 187 -3.19 11.45 7.63
CA TRP A 187 -2.16 12.19 6.89
C TRP A 187 -1.40 13.17 7.78
N GLU A 188 -2.12 13.96 8.59
CA GLU A 188 -1.52 14.92 9.52
C GLU A 188 -0.69 14.21 10.60
N GLY A 189 -1.14 13.03 11.04
CA GLY A 189 -0.45 12.20 12.02
C GLY A 189 0.76 11.44 11.49
N PHE A 190 0.99 11.38 10.17
CA PHE A 190 2.03 10.52 9.56
C PHE A 190 3.41 10.77 10.17
N ASP A 191 3.81 12.04 10.35
CA ASP A 191 5.15 12.36 10.86
C ASP A 191 5.36 11.87 12.32
N SER A 192 4.28 11.71 13.07
CA SER A 192 4.29 11.18 14.44
C SER A 192 4.08 9.68 14.55
N LEU A 193 3.72 9.01 13.45
CA LEU A 193 3.38 7.59 13.40
C LEU A 193 4.49 6.73 14.00
N SER A 194 4.16 5.86 14.96
CA SER A 194 5.14 4.95 15.56
C SER A 194 4.92 3.53 15.07
N TYR A 195 6.02 2.83 14.78
CA TYR A 195 6.00 1.38 14.60
C TYR A 195 5.45 0.65 15.85
N ARG A 196 5.44 1.32 17.02
CA ARG A 196 4.83 0.81 18.24
C ARG A 196 3.30 0.84 18.22
N ASP A 197 2.69 1.58 17.31
CA ASP A 197 1.24 1.67 17.16
C ASP A 197 0.67 0.54 16.31
N VAL A 198 1.52 -0.25 15.64
CA VAL A 198 1.12 -1.39 14.79
C VAL A 198 0.55 -2.53 15.63
N ARG A 199 -0.69 -2.91 15.34
CA ARG A 199 -1.42 -4.05 15.93
C ARG A 199 -2.05 -4.86 14.81
N GLN A 200 -1.39 -5.93 14.36
CA GLN A 200 -1.97 -6.84 13.37
C GLN A 200 -3.35 -7.32 13.82
N GLY A 201 -4.27 -7.39 12.87
CA GLY A 201 -5.61 -7.93 13.04
C GLY A 201 -5.69 -9.43 12.70
N GLY A 202 -6.76 -9.81 12.00
CA GLY A 202 -7.05 -11.18 11.59
C GLY A 202 -6.41 -11.61 10.25
N ILE A 203 -5.65 -10.74 9.59
CA ILE A 203 -4.94 -11.06 8.35
C ILE A 203 -3.56 -11.65 8.67
N GLY A 204 -3.19 -12.73 7.98
CA GLY A 204 -1.92 -13.45 8.18
C GLY A 204 -0.68 -12.78 7.59
N ASP A 205 -0.61 -11.44 7.55
CA ASP A 205 0.38 -10.66 6.80
C ASP A 205 1.58 -10.21 7.67
N CYS A 206 1.94 -10.99 8.69
CA CYS A 206 2.93 -10.58 9.70
C CYS A 206 4.29 -10.21 9.11
N TYR A 207 4.66 -10.85 8.00
CA TYR A 207 5.88 -10.59 7.24
C TYR A 207 5.91 -9.16 6.68
N TYR A 208 4.78 -8.68 6.18
CA TYR A 208 4.61 -7.34 5.63
C TYR A 208 4.56 -6.28 6.73
N LEU A 209 3.74 -6.51 7.76
CA LEU A 209 3.62 -5.56 8.88
C LEU A 209 4.92 -5.42 9.68
N ALA A 210 5.65 -6.51 9.92
CA ALA A 210 6.97 -6.45 10.54
C ALA A 210 7.96 -5.64 9.67
N GLY A 211 7.87 -5.75 8.34
CA GLY A 211 8.64 -4.94 7.39
C GLY A 211 8.31 -3.45 7.50
N LEU A 212 7.02 -3.09 7.49
CA LEU A 212 6.57 -1.70 7.67
C LEU A 212 7.03 -1.13 9.01
N MET A 213 6.92 -1.91 10.09
CA MET A 213 7.42 -1.53 11.41
C MET A 213 8.93 -1.25 11.38
N ALA A 214 9.71 -2.12 10.75
CA ALA A 214 11.16 -1.98 10.65
C ALA A 214 11.58 -0.72 9.88
N VAL A 215 10.88 -0.39 8.78
CA VAL A 215 11.12 0.83 8.02
C VAL A 215 10.71 2.07 8.82
N LEU A 216 9.56 2.03 9.49
CA LEU A 216 9.01 3.14 10.28
C LEU A 216 9.85 3.47 11.54
N ALA A 217 10.74 2.56 11.94
CA ALA A 217 11.60 2.70 13.12
C ALA A 217 12.65 3.81 12.99
N SER A 218 13.01 4.21 11.76
CA SER A 218 13.94 5.32 11.52
C SER A 218 13.24 6.56 10.96
N PRO A 219 13.75 7.78 11.21
CA PRO A 219 13.26 8.98 10.54
C PRO A 219 13.37 8.91 9.02
N GLU A 220 14.45 8.32 8.50
CA GLU A 220 14.68 8.15 7.07
C GLU A 220 13.66 7.20 6.44
N GLY A 221 13.40 6.07 7.08
CA GLY A 221 12.40 5.11 6.60
C GLY A 221 10.97 5.64 6.71
N ARG A 222 10.66 6.44 7.74
CA ARG A 222 9.36 7.15 7.82
C ARG A 222 9.19 8.16 6.68
N ALA A 223 10.25 8.92 6.37
CA ALA A 223 10.23 9.85 5.25
C ALA A 223 10.07 9.12 3.91
N TRP A 224 10.70 7.95 3.76
CA TRP A 224 10.53 7.05 2.62
C TRP A 224 9.08 6.55 2.49
N LEU A 225 8.48 6.01 3.55
CA LEU A 225 7.07 5.59 3.49
C LEU A 225 6.16 6.78 3.12
N LYS A 226 6.41 7.96 3.71
CA LYS A 226 5.64 9.16 3.38
C LYS A 226 5.81 9.60 1.92
N SER A 227 6.99 9.43 1.32
CA SER A 227 7.21 9.75 -0.10
C SER A 227 6.53 8.76 -1.05
N CYS A 228 6.24 7.54 -0.60
CA CYS A 228 5.44 6.56 -1.34
C CYS A 228 3.95 6.93 -1.40
N VAL A 229 3.51 7.95 -0.66
CA VAL A 229 2.11 8.36 -0.58
C VAL A 229 1.88 9.74 -1.20
N ARG A 230 1.01 9.78 -2.20
CA ARG A 230 0.47 11.01 -2.78
C ARG A 230 -0.99 11.18 -2.37
N VAL A 231 -1.29 12.26 -1.68
CA VAL A 231 -2.64 12.53 -1.17
C VAL A 231 -3.57 13.03 -2.28
N ARG A 232 -4.76 12.45 -2.41
CA ARG A 232 -5.85 13.03 -3.21
C ARG A 232 -6.57 14.08 -2.41
N ARG A 233 -6.68 15.28 -2.98
CA ARG A 233 -7.34 16.42 -2.36
C ARG A 233 -8.49 16.90 -3.21
N ARG A 234 -9.61 17.20 -2.57
CA ARG A 234 -10.79 17.77 -3.21
C ARG A 234 -11.20 19.07 -2.53
N PRO A 235 -11.70 20.07 -3.28
CA PRO A 235 -12.23 21.28 -2.68
C PRO A 235 -13.31 20.97 -1.65
N ARG A 236 -13.32 21.74 -0.56
CA ARG A 236 -14.40 21.66 0.42
C ARG A 236 -15.71 22.13 -0.21
N THR A 237 -16.81 21.47 0.16
CA THR A 237 -18.17 21.79 -0.29
C THR A 237 -19.02 22.44 0.81
N ASP A 238 -18.48 22.58 2.02
CA ASP A 238 -19.13 23.15 3.21
C ASP A 238 -19.00 24.69 3.31
N GLY A 239 -18.48 25.35 2.27
CA GLY A 239 -18.29 26.79 2.23
C GLY A 239 -17.04 27.31 2.96
N VAL A 240 -16.24 26.43 3.58
CA VAL A 240 -14.94 26.78 4.17
C VAL A 240 -13.86 26.72 3.09
N PRO A 241 -13.02 27.78 2.92
CA PRO A 241 -11.90 27.72 1.98
C PRO A 241 -10.93 26.59 2.32
N GLY A 242 -10.50 25.83 1.30
CA GLY A 242 -9.48 24.80 1.45
C GLY A 242 -9.83 23.49 0.75
N PHE A 243 -9.12 22.44 1.12
CA PHE A 243 -9.27 21.10 0.57
C PHE A 243 -9.48 20.08 1.70
N VAL A 244 -10.10 18.97 1.36
CA VAL A 244 -10.19 17.76 2.18
C VAL A 244 -9.37 16.65 1.57
N VAL A 245 -8.84 15.78 2.41
CA VAL A 245 -8.27 14.50 1.96
C VAL A 245 -9.41 13.54 1.67
N ASP A 246 -9.44 12.97 0.47
CA ASP A 246 -10.47 12.02 0.05
C ASP A 246 -9.91 10.76 -0.63
N GLY A 247 -8.66 10.44 -0.30
CA GLY A 247 -7.99 9.19 -0.64
C GLY A 247 -6.48 9.33 -0.71
N PHE A 248 -5.80 8.19 -0.84
CA PHE A 248 -4.35 8.08 -0.92
C PHE A 248 -3.95 7.31 -2.17
N PHE A 249 -2.99 7.83 -2.92
CA PHE A 249 -2.27 7.07 -3.92
C PHE A 249 -1.00 6.52 -3.28
N VAL A 250 -0.92 5.20 -3.16
CA VAL A 250 0.20 4.48 -2.55
C VAL A 250 1.01 3.83 -3.65
N THR A 251 2.31 4.11 -3.69
CA THR A 251 3.24 3.36 -4.55
C THR A 251 3.62 2.07 -3.84
N VAL A 252 3.29 0.94 -4.44
CA VAL A 252 3.73 -0.40 -4.01
C VAL A 252 4.75 -0.91 -5.03
N TYR A 253 5.92 -1.37 -4.56
CA TYR A 253 6.99 -1.86 -5.44
C TYR A 253 6.86 -3.36 -5.69
N ASP A 254 5.65 -3.74 -6.09
CA ASP A 254 5.27 -5.07 -6.49
C ASP A 254 4.17 -4.97 -7.55
N ASP A 255 4.17 -5.90 -8.48
CA ASP A 255 3.06 -6.14 -9.41
C ASP A 255 2.98 -7.66 -9.65
N PRO A 256 2.17 -8.39 -8.86
CA PRO A 256 2.04 -9.84 -9.00
C PRO A 256 1.57 -10.29 -10.38
N LEU A 257 0.97 -9.39 -11.18
CA LEU A 257 0.52 -9.66 -12.55
C LEU A 257 1.60 -9.35 -13.59
N HIS A 258 2.62 -8.56 -13.24
CA HIS A 258 3.75 -8.20 -14.10
C HIS A 258 5.07 -8.24 -13.32
N PRO A 259 5.56 -9.44 -12.95
CA PRO A 259 6.67 -9.61 -12.01
C PRO A 259 8.03 -9.31 -12.67
N GLU A 260 8.34 -8.03 -12.82
CA GLU A 260 9.69 -7.55 -13.11
C GLU A 260 10.34 -7.00 -11.83
N GLU A 261 11.67 -7.08 -11.71
CA GLU A 261 12.43 -6.69 -10.51
C GLU A 261 12.21 -5.22 -10.06
N SER A 262 11.67 -4.37 -10.94
CA SER A 262 11.39 -2.95 -10.69
C SER A 262 9.91 -2.59 -10.86
N ALA A 263 9.03 -3.58 -10.97
CA ALA A 263 7.61 -3.35 -11.14
C ALA A 263 7.08 -2.57 -9.94
N LYS A 264 6.28 -1.55 -10.23
CA LYS A 264 5.60 -0.77 -9.20
C LYS A 264 4.24 -0.36 -9.71
N ARG A 265 3.29 -0.28 -8.78
CA ARG A 265 1.93 0.17 -9.06
C ARG A 265 1.55 1.30 -8.12
N GLU A 266 0.87 2.30 -8.67
CA GLU A 266 0.19 3.30 -7.86
C GLU A 266 -1.24 2.79 -7.60
N VAL A 267 -1.59 2.66 -6.34
CA VAL A 267 -2.83 2.07 -5.84
C VAL A 267 -3.64 3.15 -5.14
N PHE A 268 -4.91 3.28 -5.49
CA PHE A 268 -5.78 4.26 -4.85
C PHE A 268 -6.51 3.62 -3.67
N VAL A 269 -6.34 4.18 -2.48
CA VAL A 269 -6.92 3.68 -1.23
C VAL A 269 -7.82 4.73 -0.60
N ASP A 270 -9.09 4.42 -0.45
CA ASP A 270 -10.08 5.17 0.34
C ASP A 270 -10.82 4.29 1.36
N SER A 271 -10.43 3.01 1.48
CA SER A 271 -10.95 2.05 2.43
C SER A 271 -9.83 1.22 3.04
N THR A 272 -10.05 0.66 4.22
CA THR A 272 -9.09 -0.22 4.90
C THR A 272 -9.73 -1.47 5.46
N TYR A 273 -9.00 -2.57 5.60
CA TYR A 273 -9.56 -3.79 6.21
C TYR A 273 -10.00 -3.57 7.67
N GLN A 274 -11.29 -3.79 7.95
CA GLN A 274 -11.87 -3.65 9.30
C GLN A 274 -11.22 -4.61 10.30
N ARG A 275 -10.79 -5.77 9.82
CA ARG A 275 -10.07 -6.79 10.60
C ARG A 275 -8.57 -6.80 10.26
N GLY A 276 -8.06 -5.80 9.55
CA GLY A 276 -6.64 -5.64 9.31
C GLY A 276 -5.91 -4.96 10.46
N VAL A 277 -4.74 -4.42 10.16
CA VAL A 277 -3.89 -3.73 11.12
C VAL A 277 -4.61 -2.53 11.74
N ASN A 278 -4.62 -2.49 13.07
CA ASN A 278 -5.28 -1.51 13.94
C ASN A 278 -6.83 -1.50 13.88
N GLY A 279 -7.43 -2.38 13.09
CA GLY A 279 -8.87 -2.55 12.95
C GLY A 279 -9.62 -1.23 12.72
N LEU A 280 -10.68 -0.99 13.50
CA LEU A 280 -11.54 0.21 13.41
C LEU A 280 -10.88 1.52 13.90
N LYS A 281 -9.57 1.52 14.17
CA LYS A 281 -8.79 2.75 14.42
C LYS A 281 -7.62 2.82 13.44
N PRO A 282 -7.92 2.91 12.13
CA PRO A 282 -6.91 2.81 11.10
C PRO A 282 -5.89 3.95 11.19
N ASN A 283 -4.68 3.69 10.72
CA ASN A 283 -3.65 4.70 10.50
C ASN A 283 -2.96 4.45 9.15
N MET A 284 -1.89 5.18 8.84
CA MET A 284 -1.23 5.05 7.54
C MET A 284 -0.64 3.66 7.28
N VAL A 285 -0.38 2.84 8.31
CA VAL A 285 0.00 1.42 8.12
C VAL A 285 -1.18 0.62 7.55
N SER A 286 -2.42 0.91 7.98
CA SER A 286 -3.65 0.31 7.43
C SER A 286 -3.84 0.67 5.95
N VAL A 287 -3.43 1.87 5.54
CA VAL A 287 -3.45 2.30 4.12
C VAL A 287 -2.44 1.50 3.29
N PHE A 288 -1.24 1.22 3.81
CA PHE A 288 -0.27 0.36 3.15
C PHE A 288 -0.74 -1.09 3.04
N GLU A 289 -1.27 -1.67 4.12
CA GLU A 289 -1.85 -3.03 4.11
C GLU A 289 -2.96 -3.16 3.06
N SER A 290 -3.82 -2.15 2.95
CA SER A 290 -4.93 -2.14 1.98
C SER A 290 -4.44 -2.00 0.56
N ALA A 291 -3.47 -1.10 0.31
CA ALA A 291 -2.82 -1.00 -1.01
C ALA A 291 -2.17 -2.32 -1.43
N TYR A 292 -1.49 -2.98 -0.50
CA TYR A 292 -0.83 -4.26 -0.76
C TYR A 292 -1.85 -5.37 -1.04
N GLY A 293 -2.94 -5.45 -0.27
CA GLY A 293 -4.02 -6.39 -0.54
C GLY A 293 -4.72 -6.16 -1.89
N GLN A 294 -4.97 -4.92 -2.30
CA GLN A 294 -5.63 -4.59 -3.57
C GLN A 294 -4.84 -5.01 -4.81
N ILE A 295 -3.50 -5.05 -4.75
CA ILE A 295 -2.68 -5.51 -5.88
C ILE A 295 -2.59 -7.04 -5.97
N HIS A 296 -2.98 -7.74 -4.91
CA HIS A 296 -2.98 -9.20 -4.79
C HIS A 296 -4.38 -9.74 -5.12
N PRO A 297 -4.56 -10.51 -6.22
CA PRO A 297 -5.89 -10.99 -6.62
C PRO A 297 -6.63 -11.82 -5.56
N GLY A 298 -5.90 -12.48 -4.66
CA GLY A 298 -6.46 -13.22 -3.53
C GLY A 298 -6.87 -12.35 -2.34
N GLY A 299 -6.54 -11.05 -2.36
CA GLY A 299 -6.82 -10.12 -1.28
C GLY A 299 -6.27 -10.66 0.05
N THR A 300 -7.12 -10.74 1.08
CA THR A 300 -6.75 -11.28 2.40
C THR A 300 -6.54 -12.81 2.48
N LEU A 301 -6.79 -13.56 1.41
CA LEU A 301 -6.59 -15.03 1.38
C LEU A 301 -5.11 -15.42 1.42
N ASP A 302 -4.83 -16.72 1.54
CA ASP A 302 -3.46 -17.24 1.53
C ASP A 302 -2.70 -16.90 0.23
N SER A 303 -1.43 -16.50 0.37
CA SER A 303 -0.56 -16.17 -0.76
C SER A 303 -0.26 -17.34 -1.69
N GLY A 304 -0.36 -18.57 -1.20
CA GLY A 304 -0.12 -19.77 -2.00
C GLY A 304 -1.16 -19.97 -3.11
N PRO A 305 -2.24 -20.72 -2.86
CA PRO A 305 -3.20 -21.08 -3.91
C PRO A 305 -4.04 -19.90 -4.44
N TYR A 306 -4.09 -18.78 -3.71
CA TYR A 306 -4.99 -17.67 -4.03
C TYR A 306 -4.26 -16.39 -4.45
N ASN A 307 -2.93 -16.31 -4.35
CA ASN A 307 -2.16 -15.08 -4.56
C ASN A 307 -2.70 -13.92 -3.70
N GLY A 308 -3.06 -14.19 -2.44
CA GLY A 308 -3.42 -13.16 -1.46
C GLY A 308 -2.24 -12.76 -0.57
N ILE A 309 -2.51 -12.02 0.51
CA ILE A 309 -1.50 -11.50 1.45
C ILE A 309 -1.41 -12.32 2.76
N GLY A 310 -2.16 -13.42 2.87
CA GLY A 310 -2.10 -14.37 3.97
C GLY A 310 -0.84 -15.23 3.89
N GLY A 311 0.18 -14.90 4.69
CA GLY A 311 1.49 -15.52 4.66
C GLY A 311 2.37 -15.02 3.49
N GLY A 312 3.69 -15.02 3.66
CA GLY A 312 4.59 -14.53 2.62
C GLY A 312 6.04 -14.41 3.09
N SER A 313 6.91 -13.96 2.18
CA SER A 313 8.34 -13.82 2.45
C SER A 313 8.68 -12.46 3.05
N ARG A 314 9.38 -12.48 4.19
CA ARG A 314 9.92 -11.28 4.83
C ARG A 314 10.91 -10.52 3.94
N ALA A 315 11.67 -11.24 3.13
CA ALA A 315 12.60 -10.64 2.18
C ALA A 315 11.82 -9.90 1.09
N GLU A 316 10.84 -10.55 0.46
CA GLU A 316 10.01 -9.95 -0.59
C GLU A 316 9.27 -8.72 -0.04
N ALA A 317 8.63 -8.81 1.14
CA ALA A 317 8.00 -7.63 1.74
C ALA A 317 8.97 -6.45 1.95
N LEU A 318 10.21 -6.70 2.38
CA LEU A 318 11.20 -5.61 2.49
C LEU A 318 11.59 -5.05 1.12
N GLN A 319 11.62 -5.87 0.07
CA GLN A 319 11.80 -5.39 -1.30
C GLN A 319 10.61 -4.53 -1.75
N ASP A 320 9.39 -5.01 -1.56
CA ASP A 320 8.15 -4.36 -1.97
C ASP A 320 7.93 -3.02 -1.25
N ILE A 321 8.45 -2.91 -0.02
CA ILE A 321 8.39 -1.69 0.78
C ILE A 321 9.53 -0.72 0.41
N THR A 322 10.75 -1.21 0.18
CA THR A 322 11.94 -0.35 0.04
C THR A 322 12.44 -0.14 -1.39
N ASN A 323 11.88 -0.88 -2.36
CA ASN A 323 12.35 -0.94 -3.74
C ASN A 323 13.84 -1.33 -3.88
N VAL A 324 14.34 -2.12 -2.93
CA VAL A 324 15.73 -2.59 -2.94
C VAL A 324 15.76 -4.05 -2.51
N THR A 325 16.46 -4.86 -3.31
CA THR A 325 16.69 -6.27 -3.00
C THR A 325 17.26 -6.43 -1.59
N PRO A 326 16.59 -7.21 -0.72
CA PRO A 326 17.05 -7.44 0.64
C PRO A 326 18.28 -8.35 0.64
N GLY A 327 19.12 -8.18 1.66
CA GLY A 327 20.05 -9.22 2.10
C GLY A 327 19.41 -10.09 3.18
N GLY A 328 20.17 -11.06 3.68
CA GLY A 328 19.75 -11.83 4.84
C GLY A 328 20.91 -12.56 5.49
N VAL A 329 20.66 -13.06 6.69
CA VAL A 329 21.57 -13.89 7.48
C VAL A 329 20.75 -15.09 7.94
N SER A 330 21.17 -16.30 7.60
CA SER A 330 20.48 -17.53 8.01
C SER A 330 21.23 -18.17 9.17
N ARG A 331 20.49 -18.80 10.09
CA ARG A 331 21.14 -19.58 11.14
C ARG A 331 21.93 -20.73 10.54
N HIS A 332 23.04 -21.08 11.16
CA HIS A 332 23.74 -22.32 10.90
C HIS A 332 22.91 -23.50 11.44
N GLN A 333 22.70 -24.54 10.64
CA GLN A 333 21.99 -25.75 11.08
C GLN A 333 22.85 -26.68 11.96
N GLY A 334 24.16 -26.42 12.04
CA GLY A 334 25.11 -27.28 12.73
C GLY A 334 25.21 -28.70 12.13
N PHE A 335 25.92 -29.59 12.83
CA PHE A 335 25.97 -31.01 12.52
C PHE A 335 25.59 -31.81 13.76
N PHE A 336 24.50 -32.59 13.71
CA PHE A 336 23.92 -33.27 14.87
C PHE A 336 23.68 -32.34 16.09
N GLY A 337 23.20 -31.11 15.85
CA GLY A 337 22.92 -30.12 16.91
C GLY A 337 24.15 -29.37 17.45
N TRP A 338 25.35 -29.64 16.93
CA TRP A 338 26.57 -28.89 17.32
C TRP A 338 26.84 -27.75 16.34
N GLY A 339 27.07 -26.55 16.88
CA GLY A 339 27.34 -25.35 16.09
C GLY A 339 26.08 -24.77 15.42
N GLU A 340 24.90 -25.06 15.93
CA GLU A 340 23.64 -24.46 15.48
C GLU A 340 23.51 -23.02 16.02
N GLY A 341 22.86 -22.15 15.23
CA GLY A 341 22.56 -20.76 15.61
C GLY A 341 23.34 -19.72 14.79
N TYR A 342 23.49 -18.52 15.34
CA TYR A 342 24.22 -17.42 14.69
C TYR A 342 25.62 -17.32 15.26
N HIS A 343 26.64 -17.43 14.41
CA HIS A 343 28.03 -17.28 14.84
C HIS A 343 28.40 -15.81 15.07
N SER A 344 29.55 -15.55 15.68
CA SER A 344 29.97 -14.17 16.00
C SER A 344 29.99 -13.24 14.78
N GLU A 345 30.37 -13.76 13.61
CA GLU A 345 30.38 -13.00 12.35
C GLU A 345 28.96 -12.61 11.90
N ASP A 346 27.99 -13.51 12.06
CA ASP A 346 26.58 -13.24 11.77
C ASP A 346 26.00 -12.21 12.73
N GLN A 347 26.30 -12.36 14.02
CA GLN A 347 25.87 -11.44 15.08
C GLN A 347 26.43 -10.04 14.81
N GLU A 348 27.71 -9.94 14.46
CA GLU A 348 28.34 -8.68 14.06
C GLU A 348 27.71 -8.07 12.81
N GLN A 349 27.34 -8.89 11.82
CA GLN A 349 26.64 -8.42 10.62
C GLN A 349 25.25 -7.84 10.96
N ILE A 350 24.48 -8.52 11.81
CA ILE A 350 23.16 -8.06 12.26
C ILE A 350 23.29 -6.75 13.07
N MET A 351 24.21 -6.72 14.04
CA MET A 351 24.49 -5.52 14.84
C MET A 351 24.93 -4.33 13.97
N ARG A 352 25.82 -4.57 13.00
CA ARG A 352 26.27 -3.53 12.06
C ARG A 352 25.11 -2.99 11.24
N ALA A 353 24.29 -3.86 10.65
CA ALA A 353 23.15 -3.43 9.84
C ALA A 353 22.14 -2.57 10.65
N LEU A 354 21.95 -2.86 11.94
CA LEU A 354 21.05 -2.09 12.80
C LEU A 354 21.66 -0.72 13.11
N SER A 355 22.98 -0.67 13.34
CA SER A 355 23.71 0.59 13.54
C SER A 355 23.64 1.50 12.31
N GLU A 356 23.55 0.90 11.12
CA GLU A 356 23.33 1.58 9.82
C GLU A 356 21.84 1.91 9.56
N ARG A 357 20.95 1.65 10.53
CA ARG A 357 19.49 1.89 10.44
C ARG A 357 18.80 1.16 9.28
N ARG A 358 19.35 0.01 8.87
CA ARG A 358 18.72 -0.84 7.87
C ARG A 358 17.50 -1.56 8.49
N PRO A 359 16.35 -1.60 7.81
CA PRO A 359 15.16 -2.26 8.34
C PRO A 359 15.39 -3.78 8.39
N MET A 360 14.98 -4.42 9.49
CA MET A 360 15.20 -5.85 9.71
C MET A 360 14.01 -6.58 10.30
N THR A 361 13.81 -7.81 9.84
CA THR A 361 12.80 -8.73 10.34
C THR A 361 13.39 -10.12 10.55
N ALA A 362 12.99 -10.78 11.63
CA ALA A 362 13.36 -12.15 11.93
C ALA A 362 12.12 -13.04 11.84
N GLY A 363 12.30 -14.34 11.59
CA GLY A 363 11.16 -15.24 11.48
C GLY A 363 11.43 -16.65 11.95
N THR A 364 10.35 -17.27 12.40
CA THR A 364 10.37 -18.60 13.01
C THR A 364 10.10 -19.72 11.99
N GLY A 365 9.59 -19.39 10.80
CA GLY A 365 9.24 -20.37 9.76
C GLY A 365 10.42 -21.23 9.25
N SER A 366 11.63 -20.69 9.24
CA SER A 366 12.85 -21.41 8.81
C SER A 366 13.52 -22.21 9.93
N ALA A 367 13.03 -22.08 11.17
CA ALA A 367 13.46 -22.94 12.28
C ALA A 367 12.73 -24.29 12.20
N PRO A 368 13.34 -25.39 12.70
CA PRO A 368 12.73 -26.72 12.68
C PRO A 368 11.42 -26.71 13.46
N GLU A 369 10.38 -27.31 12.89
CA GLU A 369 9.06 -27.42 13.53
C GLU A 369 9.13 -28.15 14.89
N ALA A 370 10.12 -29.03 15.07
CA ALA A 370 10.39 -29.72 16.33
C ALA A 370 10.73 -28.77 17.50
N HIS A 371 11.15 -27.52 17.23
CA HIS A 371 11.38 -26.51 18.25
C HIS A 371 10.05 -25.90 18.77
N PHE A 372 8.93 -26.21 18.11
CA PHE A 372 7.59 -25.70 18.41
C PHE A 372 6.60 -26.86 18.68
N PRO A 373 6.85 -27.67 19.74
CA PRO A 373 6.16 -28.94 19.96
C PRO A 373 4.66 -28.80 20.27
N ASP A 374 4.21 -27.64 20.77
CA ASP A 374 2.85 -27.44 21.27
C ASP A 374 1.91 -26.96 20.17
N ALA A 375 1.71 -27.82 19.16
CA ALA A 375 0.92 -27.55 17.96
C ALA A 375 1.41 -26.30 17.20
N GLY A 376 2.73 -26.22 16.98
CA GLY A 376 3.36 -25.08 16.30
C GLY A 376 3.66 -23.91 17.23
N TRP A 377 3.71 -24.13 18.54
CA TRP A 377 4.10 -23.12 19.53
C TRP A 377 5.23 -23.61 20.43
N ALA A 378 6.02 -22.65 20.94
CA ALA A 378 7.03 -22.88 21.95
C ALA A 378 6.85 -21.89 23.11
N ASP A 379 7.02 -22.36 24.34
CA ASP A 379 7.11 -21.51 25.53
C ASP A 379 8.58 -21.14 25.78
N VAL A 380 8.88 -19.85 25.87
CA VAL A 380 10.27 -19.34 25.93
C VAL A 380 10.41 -18.29 27.02
N GLU A 381 11.50 -18.36 27.78
CA GLU A 381 11.87 -17.32 28.75
C GLU A 381 12.56 -16.16 28.05
N VAL A 382 12.05 -14.96 28.26
CA VAL A 382 12.55 -13.73 27.64
C VAL A 382 12.65 -12.63 28.68
N THR A 383 13.44 -11.59 28.41
CA THR A 383 13.49 -10.41 29.26
C THR A 383 12.53 -9.35 28.73
N ILE A 384 11.58 -8.92 29.56
CA ILE A 384 10.65 -7.84 29.27
C ILE A 384 10.77 -6.79 30.38
N ASN A 385 11.08 -5.55 30.01
CA ASN A 385 11.29 -4.44 30.95
C ASN A 385 12.29 -4.78 32.08
N GLY A 386 13.34 -5.54 31.75
CA GLY A 386 14.39 -5.95 32.69
C GLY A 386 14.02 -7.10 33.63
N ALA A 387 12.87 -7.75 33.44
CA ALA A 387 12.45 -8.93 34.21
C ALA A 387 12.25 -10.13 33.29
N GLU A 388 12.67 -11.31 33.76
CA GLU A 388 12.43 -12.59 33.09
C GLU A 388 10.94 -12.95 33.11
N GLN A 389 10.40 -13.33 31.96
CA GLN A 389 9.01 -13.71 31.76
C GLN A 389 8.89 -14.78 30.67
N SER A 390 8.00 -15.74 30.87
CA SER A 390 7.65 -16.71 29.83
C SER A 390 6.64 -16.13 28.83
N ILE A 391 6.94 -16.27 27.54
CA ILE A 391 6.01 -15.98 26.43
C ILE A 391 5.82 -17.21 25.53
N ARG A 392 4.81 -17.18 24.66
CA ARG A 392 4.62 -18.17 23.59
C ARG A 392 5.02 -17.57 22.25
N ILE A 393 5.79 -18.33 21.48
CA ILE A 393 6.23 -17.96 20.14
C ILE A 393 5.67 -19.00 19.14
N PRO A 394 4.94 -18.57 18.10
CA PRO A 394 4.44 -19.47 17.07
C PRO A 394 5.51 -19.76 16.00
N HIS A 395 5.42 -20.94 15.37
CA HIS A 395 6.10 -21.26 14.12
C HIS A 395 5.47 -20.47 12.95
N GLY A 396 6.27 -20.16 11.93
CA GLY A 396 5.77 -19.47 10.72
C GLY A 396 5.41 -17.99 10.92
N HIS A 397 5.94 -17.32 11.94
CA HIS A 397 5.62 -15.92 12.25
C HIS A 397 6.82 -15.00 12.11
N ALA A 398 6.55 -13.72 11.80
CA ALA A 398 7.55 -12.68 11.56
C ALA A 398 7.56 -11.64 12.68
N PHE A 399 8.74 -11.15 13.03
CA PHE A 399 8.98 -10.15 14.05
C PHE A 399 9.88 -9.04 13.49
N MET A 400 9.65 -7.80 13.93
CA MET A 400 10.62 -6.72 13.71
C MET A 400 11.82 -6.95 14.63
N VAL A 401 13.04 -6.73 14.12
CA VAL A 401 14.24 -6.63 14.96
C VAL A 401 14.42 -5.17 15.37
N GLU A 402 14.27 -4.86 16.66
CA GLU A 402 14.42 -3.49 17.19
C GLU A 402 15.87 -3.14 17.49
N GLU A 403 16.61 -4.08 18.07
CA GLU A 403 17.97 -3.88 18.54
C GLU A 403 18.70 -5.22 18.60
N ALA A 404 20.03 -5.20 18.47
CA ALA A 404 20.89 -6.34 18.74
C ALA A 404 22.17 -5.82 19.41
N THR A 405 22.62 -6.54 20.44
CA THR A 405 23.80 -6.22 21.23
C THR A 405 24.65 -7.49 21.42
N SER A 406 25.77 -7.40 22.14
CA SER A 406 26.54 -8.58 22.52
C SER A 406 25.73 -9.59 23.36
N GLU A 407 24.72 -9.11 24.09
CA GLU A 407 23.96 -9.93 25.03
C GLU A 407 22.76 -10.64 24.39
N GLY A 408 22.32 -10.18 23.21
CA GLY A 408 21.16 -10.75 22.55
C GLY A 408 20.42 -9.78 21.62
N VAL A 409 19.19 -10.15 21.28
CA VAL A 409 18.34 -9.48 20.29
C VAL A 409 17.04 -9.02 20.93
N THR A 410 16.66 -7.77 20.65
CA THR A 410 15.35 -7.21 20.98
C THR A 410 14.43 -7.35 19.78
N LEU A 411 13.33 -8.05 19.96
CA LEU A 411 12.32 -8.31 18.93
C LEU A 411 11.00 -7.65 19.31
N ARG A 412 10.20 -7.32 18.30
CA ARG A 412 8.84 -6.83 18.47
C ARG A 412 7.84 -7.60 17.62
N ASN A 413 6.83 -8.15 18.28
CA ASN A 413 5.74 -8.86 17.64
C ASN A 413 4.76 -7.89 16.96
N PRO A 414 4.45 -8.03 15.64
CA PRO A 414 3.49 -7.18 14.94
C PRO A 414 2.05 -7.31 15.46
N TRP A 415 1.70 -8.38 16.18
CA TRP A 415 0.44 -8.45 16.94
C TRP A 415 0.33 -7.33 17.99
N GLY A 416 1.47 -6.77 18.39
CA GLY A 416 1.57 -5.73 19.41
C GLY A 416 1.41 -6.22 20.84
N TRP A 417 1.48 -7.53 21.02
CA TRP A 417 1.52 -8.22 22.29
C TRP A 417 2.12 -9.62 22.07
N ASN A 418 2.49 -10.30 23.16
CA ASN A 418 2.90 -11.70 23.13
C ASN A 418 1.99 -12.55 24.01
N ASP A 419 1.71 -13.77 23.58
CA ASP A 419 0.97 -14.72 24.40
C ASP A 419 1.82 -15.18 25.59
N ARG A 420 1.16 -15.53 26.69
CA ARG A 420 1.81 -16.17 27.83
C ARG A 420 1.39 -17.63 27.90
N PRO A 421 2.27 -18.55 28.34
CA PRO A 421 1.93 -19.97 28.52
C PRO A 421 0.67 -20.21 29.36
N LYS A 422 0.46 -19.35 30.36
CA LYS A 422 -0.67 -19.44 31.29
C LYS A 422 -1.31 -18.07 31.49
N GLY A 423 -2.62 -18.02 31.32
CA GLY A 423 -3.46 -16.86 31.63
C GLY A 423 -3.93 -16.07 30.41
N VAL A 424 -4.91 -15.19 30.64
CA VAL A 424 -5.51 -14.33 29.61
C VAL A 424 -4.76 -13.01 29.39
N VAL A 425 -3.82 -12.70 30.30
CA VAL A 425 -3.06 -11.45 30.25
C VAL A 425 -1.91 -11.58 29.26
N LYS A 426 -1.94 -10.75 28.22
CA LYS A 426 -0.87 -10.69 27.22
C LYS A 426 0.37 -9.97 27.76
N ALA A 427 1.54 -10.42 27.33
CA ALA A 427 2.80 -9.74 27.57
C ALA A 427 3.00 -8.56 26.58
N PRO A 428 3.83 -7.56 26.92
CA PRO A 428 4.26 -6.52 25.99
C PRO A 428 4.81 -7.09 24.67
N ALA A 429 4.63 -6.36 23.57
CA ALA A 429 5.04 -6.78 22.22
C ALA A 429 6.56 -6.95 22.05
N SER A 430 7.32 -6.13 22.76
CA SER A 430 8.78 -6.10 22.70
C SER A 430 9.39 -6.95 23.81
N PHE A 431 10.39 -7.75 23.46
CA PHE A 431 11.11 -8.61 24.39
C PHE A 431 12.55 -8.80 23.93
N VAL A 432 13.44 -9.09 24.88
CA VAL A 432 14.85 -9.38 24.64
C VAL A 432 15.09 -10.86 24.84
N MET A 433 15.90 -11.45 23.98
CA MET A 433 16.25 -12.86 24.01
C MET A 433 17.75 -13.04 23.76
N SER A 434 18.33 -14.07 24.35
CA SER A 434 19.75 -14.39 24.17
C SER A 434 20.04 -14.78 22.72
N TRP A 435 21.31 -14.68 22.27
CA TRP A 435 21.69 -15.15 20.94
C TRP A 435 21.51 -16.66 20.76
N GLU A 436 21.63 -17.44 21.85
CA GLU A 436 21.43 -18.88 21.85
C GLU A 436 19.96 -19.22 21.56
N ASP A 437 19.04 -18.66 22.33
CA ASP A 437 17.59 -18.84 22.13
C ASP A 437 17.14 -18.25 20.78
N PHE A 438 17.73 -17.11 20.38
CA PHE A 438 17.48 -16.53 19.06
C PHE A 438 17.88 -17.48 17.94
N GLY A 439 19.09 -18.05 18.00
CA GLY A 439 19.53 -19.07 17.05
C GLY A 439 18.66 -20.32 17.07
N HIS A 440 18.09 -20.68 18.22
CA HIS A 440 17.21 -21.82 18.33
C HIS A 440 15.84 -21.59 17.66
N TYR A 441 15.17 -20.47 17.94
CA TYR A 441 13.79 -20.24 17.49
C TYR A 441 13.65 -19.46 16.18
N TYR A 442 14.67 -18.71 15.75
CA TYR A 442 14.60 -17.82 14.59
C TYR A 442 15.57 -18.28 13.50
N GLY A 443 15.01 -18.84 12.43
CA GLY A 443 15.79 -19.52 11.40
C GLY A 443 16.58 -18.59 10.48
N ASP A 444 16.14 -17.35 10.33
CA ASP A 444 16.84 -16.34 9.53
C ASP A 444 16.40 -14.91 9.88
N VAL A 445 17.23 -13.95 9.46
CA VAL A 445 17.01 -12.51 9.51
C VAL A 445 17.04 -11.95 8.09
N ALA A 446 16.00 -11.24 7.68
CA ALA A 446 15.97 -10.47 6.45
C ALA A 446 16.41 -9.03 6.73
N ILE A 447 17.31 -8.49 5.91
CA ILE A 447 17.93 -7.17 6.06
C ILE A 447 17.64 -6.32 4.82
N GLY A 448 16.75 -5.34 4.94
CA GLY A 448 16.36 -4.48 3.81
C GLY A 448 17.49 -3.57 3.35
N GLY A 449 17.39 -3.08 2.12
CA GLY A 449 18.35 -2.14 1.54
C GLY A 449 18.27 -0.73 2.15
N PRO A 450 19.22 0.15 1.81
CA PRO A 450 19.09 1.58 2.10
C PRO A 450 17.94 2.20 1.30
N TYR A 451 17.23 3.16 1.89
CA TYR A 451 16.18 3.93 1.22
C TYR A 451 16.77 4.72 0.04
N ARG A 452 16.07 4.78 -1.10
CA ARG A 452 16.57 5.40 -2.35
C ARG A 452 15.90 6.72 -2.70
#